data_AF-A0A8X6RJX3-F1
#
_entry.id   AF-A0A8X6RJX3-F1
#
_cell.length_a   1.000
_cell.length_b   1.000
_cell.length_c   1.000
_cell.angle_alpha   90.00
_cell.angle_beta   90.00
_cell.angle_gamma   90.00
#
_symmetry.space_group_name_H-M   'P 1'
#
loop_
_entity.id
_entity.type
_entity.pdbx_description
1 polymer ?
#
loop_
_entity_poly.entity_id
_entity_poly.type
_entity_poly.pdbx_seq_one_letter_code
_entity_poly.pdbx_strand_id
1 'polypeptide(L)'
;MAVSSYQIKPLESSNYATWSTDVRFLLHEKNCFEIVAGKETAPDGKEENKRELKDFNIRQRLALSILYLNISTEYRSIIENVTDPVEAWKLLRDNFRPDNRSYHLKLFGEFFSAESSLMKN
;
A
#
# COMPACT_ATOMS: atom_id res chain seq x y z
N MET A 1 0.66 -30.48 -0.96
CA MET A 1 1.61 -29.36 -1.09
C MET A 1 1.43 -28.49 0.14
N ALA A 2 2.37 -28.53 1.09
CA ALA A 2 2.34 -27.60 2.22
C ALA A 2 2.65 -26.22 1.66
N VAL A 3 1.63 -25.36 1.56
CA VAL A 3 1.87 -23.94 1.32
C VAL A 3 2.57 -23.46 2.58
N SER A 4 3.87 -23.19 2.49
CA SER A 4 4.58 -22.49 3.55
C SER A 4 3.76 -21.26 3.87
N SER A 5 3.16 -21.21 5.07
CA SER A 5 2.42 -20.04 5.51
C SER A 5 3.46 -18.94 5.76
N TYR A 6 3.76 -18.16 4.74
CA TYR A 6 4.66 -17.04 4.85
C TYR A 6 4.01 -16.04 5.81
N GLN A 7 4.53 -15.96 7.03
CA GLN A 7 4.07 -15.02 8.04
C GLN A 7 4.68 -13.67 7.70
N ILE A 8 3.91 -12.83 7.03
CA ILE A 8 4.29 -11.43 6.78
C ILE A 8 4.35 -10.73 8.14
N LYS A 9 5.49 -10.11 8.44
CA LYS A 9 5.60 -9.29 9.64
C LYS A 9 4.62 -8.11 9.51
N PRO A 10 3.72 -7.88 10.50
CA PRO A 10 2.77 -6.77 10.44
C PRO A 10 3.45 -5.41 10.21
N LEU A 11 2.74 -4.48 9.58
CA LEU A 11 3.24 -3.13 9.33
C LEU A 11 3.50 -2.39 10.64
N GLU A 12 4.71 -1.87 10.76
CA GLU A 12 5.24 -1.07 11.86
C GLU A 12 5.91 0.20 11.32
N SER A 13 6.28 1.12 12.22
CA SER A 13 6.89 2.40 11.86
C SER A 13 8.21 2.31 11.06
N SER A 14 8.91 1.18 11.11
CA SER A 14 10.27 1.03 10.54
C SER A 14 10.37 0.05 9.37
N ASN A 15 9.31 -0.70 9.03
CA ASN A 15 9.41 -1.83 8.10
C ASN A 15 8.61 -1.66 6.79
N TYR A 16 8.10 -0.45 6.49
CA TYR A 16 7.22 -0.23 5.33
C TYR A 16 7.77 -0.77 4.01
N ALA A 17 9.06 -0.60 3.73
CA ALA A 17 9.67 -1.07 2.47
C ALA A 17 9.58 -2.59 2.30
N THR A 18 9.88 -3.35 3.35
CA THR A 18 9.76 -4.82 3.36
C THR A 18 8.31 -5.24 3.35
N TRP A 19 7.49 -4.67 4.25
CA TRP A 19 6.06 -4.96 4.36
C TRP A 19 5.31 -4.75 3.04
N SER A 20 5.54 -3.63 2.38
CA SER A 20 4.88 -3.31 1.11
C SER A 20 5.28 -4.27 -0.01
N THR A 21 6.52 -4.77 0.01
CA THR A 21 6.99 -5.78 -0.95
C THR A 21 6.29 -7.12 -0.72
N ASP A 22 6.25 -7.59 0.54
CA ASP A 22 5.66 -8.87 0.90
C ASP A 22 4.14 -8.88 0.66
N VAL A 23 3.45 -7.83 1.12
CA VAL A 23 2.00 -7.67 0.90
C VAL A 23 1.67 -7.53 -0.58
N ARG A 24 2.52 -6.87 -1.39
CA ARG A 24 2.35 -6.84 -2.84
C ARG A 24 2.36 -8.25 -3.44
N PHE A 25 3.32 -9.11 -3.05
CA PHE A 25 3.36 -10.48 -3.55
C PHE A 25 2.17 -11.31 -3.07
N LEU A 26 1.72 -11.13 -1.83
CA LEU A 26 0.49 -11.76 -1.34
C LEU A 26 -0.75 -11.30 -2.14
N LEU A 27 -0.87 -10.01 -2.44
CA LEU A 27 -1.95 -9.47 -3.26
C LEU A 27 -1.91 -10.03 -4.70
N HIS A 28 -0.71 -10.23 -5.27
CA HIS A 28 -0.57 -10.92 -6.56
C HIS A 28 -1.03 -12.37 -6.50
N GLU A 29 -0.63 -13.13 -5.47
CA GLU A 29 -1.09 -14.51 -5.26
C GLU A 29 -2.62 -14.59 -5.20
N LYS A 30 -3.27 -13.58 -4.63
CA LYS A 30 -4.74 -13.48 -4.52
C LYS A 30 -5.42 -12.75 -5.68
N ASN A 31 -4.69 -12.41 -6.76
CA ASN A 31 -5.20 -11.65 -7.91
C ASN A 31 -5.88 -10.31 -7.56
N CYS A 32 -5.39 -9.65 -6.51
CA CYS A 32 -5.95 -8.43 -5.96
C CYS A 32 -5.06 -7.19 -6.22
N PHE A 33 -3.80 -7.36 -6.62
CA PHE A 33 -2.86 -6.25 -6.71
C PHE A 33 -3.30 -5.16 -7.69
N GLU A 34 -3.81 -5.53 -8.87
CA GLU A 34 -4.23 -4.54 -9.88
C GLU A 34 -5.41 -3.67 -9.39
N ILE A 35 -6.28 -4.22 -8.53
CA ILE A 35 -7.31 -3.44 -7.83
C ILE A 35 -6.66 -2.41 -6.92
N VAL A 36 -5.76 -2.84 -6.03
CA VAL A 36 -5.09 -1.95 -5.05
C VAL A 36 -4.22 -0.89 -5.74
N ALA A 37 -3.64 -1.22 -6.89
CA ALA A 37 -2.88 -0.30 -7.72
C ALA A 37 -3.78 0.70 -8.50
N GLY A 38 -5.10 0.56 -8.43
CA GLY A 38 -6.06 1.40 -9.16
C GLY A 38 -6.06 1.17 -10.68
N LYS A 39 -5.52 0.05 -11.15
CA LYS A 39 -5.41 -0.30 -12.57
C LYS A 39 -6.58 -1.14 -13.07
N GLU A 40 -7.25 -1.84 -12.16
CA GLU A 40 -8.45 -2.58 -12.46
C GLU A 40 -9.70 -1.83 -11.96
N THR A 41 -10.63 -1.55 -12.86
CA THR A 41 -11.88 -0.87 -12.56
C THR A 41 -13.04 -1.86 -12.48
N ALA A 42 -14.07 -1.51 -11.70
CA ALA A 42 -15.27 -2.32 -11.62
C ALA A 42 -15.90 -2.53 -13.03
N PRO A 43 -16.29 -3.77 -13.38
CA PRO A 43 -17.08 -4.03 -14.58
C PRO A 43 -18.39 -3.23 -14.55
N ASP A 44 -18.96 -2.98 -15.73
CA ASP A 44 -20.26 -2.32 -15.79
C ASP A 44 -21.35 -3.21 -15.15
N GLY A 45 -22.42 -2.58 -14.64
CA GLY A 45 -23.47 -3.27 -13.90
C GLY A 45 -24.46 -4.06 -14.76
N LYS A 46 -24.13 -4.34 -16.02
CA LYS A 46 -25.04 -5.05 -16.93
C LYS A 46 -25.10 -6.54 -16.60
N GLU A 47 -26.18 -7.20 -17.01
CA GLU A 47 -26.44 -8.60 -16.64
C GLU A 47 -25.36 -9.55 -17.22
N GLU A 48 -24.81 -9.24 -18.41
CA GLU A 48 -23.69 -9.99 -19.00
C GLU A 48 -22.41 -9.96 -18.16
N ASN A 49 -22.20 -8.90 -17.38
CA ASN A 49 -20.99 -8.67 -16.58
C ASN A 49 -21.19 -8.96 -15.08
N LYS A 50 -22.37 -9.43 -14.69
CA LYS A 50 -22.73 -9.68 -13.28
C LYS A 50 -21.78 -10.64 -12.57
N ARG A 51 -21.26 -11.64 -13.29
CA ARG A 51 -20.26 -12.58 -12.77
C ARG A 51 -18.94 -11.86 -12.50
N GLU A 52 -18.46 -11.08 -13.45
CA GLU A 52 -17.21 -10.33 -13.32
C GLU A 52 -17.31 -9.28 -12.21
N LEU A 53 -18.44 -8.57 -12.11
CA LEU A 53 -18.68 -7.61 -11.05
C LEU A 53 -18.70 -8.28 -9.67
N LYS A 54 -19.31 -9.47 -9.56
CA LYS A 54 -19.29 -10.26 -8.32
C LYS A 54 -17.86 -10.67 -7.95
N ASP A 55 -17.09 -11.17 -8.91
CA ASP A 55 -15.70 -11.60 -8.69
C ASP A 55 -14.79 -10.41 -8.34
N PHE A 56 -14.98 -9.26 -8.99
CA PHE A 56 -14.33 -7.99 -8.66
C PHE A 56 -14.63 -7.58 -7.22
N ASN A 57 -15.90 -7.55 -6.81
CA ASN A 57 -16.32 -7.18 -5.46
C ASN A 57 -15.76 -8.13 -4.38
N ILE A 58 -15.65 -9.43 -4.68
CA ILE A 58 -15.01 -10.40 -3.78
C ILE A 58 -13.52 -10.05 -3.60
N ARG A 59 -12.81 -9.80 -4.70
CA ARG A 59 -11.38 -9.43 -4.67
C ARG A 59 -11.15 -8.09 -4.00
N GLN A 60 -12.04 -7.12 -4.18
CA GLN A 60 -11.98 -5.83 -3.48
C GLN A 60 -12.00 -6.01 -1.95
N ARG A 61 -12.98 -6.76 -1.44
CA ARG A 61 -13.10 -7.06 0.00
C ARG A 61 -11.93 -7.88 0.52
N LEU A 62 -11.44 -8.83 -0.28
CA LEU A 62 -10.26 -9.62 0.04
C LEU A 62 -9.01 -8.75 0.14
N ALA A 63 -8.79 -7.84 -0.81
CA ALA A 63 -7.68 -6.90 -0.81
C ALA A 63 -7.68 -6.04 0.46
N LEU A 64 -8.82 -5.44 0.80
CA LEU A 64 -8.96 -4.63 2.00
C LEU A 64 -8.70 -5.45 3.28
N SER A 65 -9.19 -6.69 3.33
CA SER A 65 -8.96 -7.60 4.46
C SER A 65 -7.46 -7.95 4.61
N ILE A 66 -6.77 -8.21 3.50
CA ILE A 66 -5.32 -8.46 3.48
C ILE A 66 -4.57 -7.24 4.04
N LEU A 67 -4.92 -6.03 3.60
CA LEU A 67 -4.31 -4.81 4.13
C LEU A 67 -4.53 -4.70 5.64
N TYR A 68 -5.78 -4.76 6.10
CA TYR A 68 -6.14 -4.60 7.51
C TYR A 68 -5.48 -5.63 8.45
N LEU A 69 -5.45 -6.90 8.03
CA LEU A 69 -4.92 -8.00 8.86
C LEU A 69 -3.40 -8.03 8.93
N ASN A 70 -2.71 -7.43 7.96
CA ASN A 70 -1.24 -7.36 7.93
C ASN A 70 -0.71 -6.05 8.53
N ILE A 71 -1.52 -5.28 9.26
CA ILE A 71 -1.08 -4.07 9.96
C ILE A 71 -1.09 -4.33 11.48
N SER A 72 -0.08 -3.83 12.19
CA SER A 72 -0.06 -3.87 13.65
C SER A 72 -1.28 -3.15 14.21
N THR A 73 -1.85 -3.69 15.29
CA THR A 73 -3.13 -3.20 15.85
C THR A 73 -3.14 -1.69 16.11
N GLU A 74 -2.00 -1.11 16.53
CA GLU A 74 -1.84 0.32 16.81
C GLU A 74 -2.06 1.25 15.59
N TYR A 75 -1.94 0.72 14.36
CA TYR A 75 -2.08 1.49 13.12
C TYR A 75 -3.33 1.16 12.31
N ARG A 76 -4.18 0.25 12.80
CA ARG A 76 -5.41 -0.15 12.08
C ARG A 76 -6.39 1.00 11.89
N SER A 77 -6.41 1.95 12.81
CA SER A 77 -7.24 3.16 12.74
C SER A 77 -6.99 4.00 11.50
N ILE A 78 -5.81 3.87 10.85
CA ILE A 78 -5.50 4.56 9.59
C ILE A 78 -6.46 4.16 8.47
N ILE A 79 -6.93 2.92 8.46
CA ILE A 79 -7.78 2.37 7.39
C ILE A 79 -9.09 1.72 7.89
N GLU A 80 -9.42 1.82 9.18
CA GLU A 80 -10.55 1.10 9.79
C GLU A 80 -11.91 1.42 9.13
N ASN A 81 -12.09 2.66 8.67
CA ASN A 81 -13.32 3.16 8.05
C ASN A 81 -13.21 3.27 6.52
N VAL A 82 -12.12 2.77 5.93
CA VAL A 82 -11.87 2.83 4.49
C VAL A 82 -12.52 1.63 3.82
N THR A 83 -13.32 1.89 2.79
CA THR A 83 -13.97 0.82 2.00
C THR A 83 -13.29 0.56 0.66
N ASP A 84 -12.52 1.53 0.16
CA ASP A 84 -11.75 1.40 -1.09
C ASP A 84 -10.32 0.93 -0.81
N PRO A 85 -9.91 -0.26 -1.28
CA PRO A 85 -8.55 -0.74 -1.05
C PRO A 85 -7.46 0.11 -1.74
N VAL A 86 -7.79 0.89 -2.79
CA VAL A 86 -6.84 1.84 -3.40
C VAL A 86 -6.50 2.95 -2.41
N GLU A 87 -7.53 3.52 -1.79
CA GLU A 87 -7.38 4.53 -0.75
C GLU A 87 -6.63 3.97 0.47
N ALA A 88 -6.97 2.76 0.92
CA ALA A 88 -6.30 2.12 2.04
C ALA A 88 -4.79 1.96 1.78
N TRP A 89 -4.40 1.46 0.61
CA TRP A 89 -2.99 1.31 0.25
C TRP A 89 -2.25 2.65 0.17
N LYS A 90 -2.90 3.68 -0.38
CA LYS A 90 -2.36 5.04 -0.44
C LYS A 90 -2.15 5.62 0.96
N LEU A 91 -3.13 5.51 1.86
CA LEU A 91 -3.02 6.02 3.22
C LEU A 91 -1.87 5.36 3.98
N LEU A 92 -1.72 4.03 3.88
CA LEU A 92 -0.60 3.33 4.50
C LEU A 92 0.75 3.78 3.90
N ARG A 93 0.84 3.93 2.58
CA ARG A 93 2.05 4.47 1.96
C ARG A 93 2.37 5.86 2.49
N ASP A 94 1.40 6.75 2.52
CA ASP A 94 1.60 8.16 2.86
C ASP A 94 1.89 8.35 4.35
N ASN A 95 1.44 7.43 5.23
CA ASN A 95 1.73 7.44 6.67
C ASN A 95 3.11 6.87 7.02
N PHE A 96 3.56 5.81 6.36
CA PHE A 96 4.76 5.07 6.76
C PHE A 96 5.97 5.27 5.86
N ARG A 97 5.79 5.84 4.66
CA ARG A 97 6.92 6.25 3.84
C ARG A 97 7.44 7.60 4.36
N PRO A 98 8.72 7.72 4.76
CA PRO A 98 9.31 8.98 5.26
C PRO A 98 9.41 10.10 4.19
N ASP A 99 8.87 9.90 2.99
CA ASP A 99 9.19 10.67 1.79
C ASP A 99 8.18 11.79 1.47
N ASN A 100 7.26 12.15 2.38
CA ASN A 100 6.37 13.30 2.14
C ASN A 100 6.85 14.63 2.75
N ARG A 101 7.89 14.64 3.60
CA ARG A 101 8.56 15.88 4.04
C ARG A 101 10.05 15.73 4.32
N SER A 102 10.49 14.68 5.00
CA SER A 102 11.85 14.61 5.55
C SER A 102 12.92 14.18 4.56
N TYR A 103 12.60 13.34 3.56
CA TYR A 103 13.56 13.01 2.50
C TYR A 103 13.79 14.20 1.55
N HIS A 104 12.72 14.91 1.16
CA HIS A 104 12.83 16.18 0.43
C HIS A 104 13.56 17.26 1.25
N LEU A 105 13.23 17.48 2.54
CA LEU A 105 13.96 18.47 3.36
C LEU A 105 15.42 18.09 3.58
N LYS A 106 15.74 16.80 3.71
CA LYS A 106 17.12 16.34 3.85
C LYS A 106 17.88 16.56 2.54
N LEU A 107 17.29 16.22 1.39
CA LEU A 107 17.85 16.52 0.08
C LEU A 107 18.00 18.02 -0.17
N PHE A 108 17.00 18.85 0.15
CA PHE A 108 17.09 20.31 0.03
C PHE A 108 18.10 20.92 1.01
N GLY A 109 18.14 20.44 2.26
CA GLY A 109 19.10 20.88 3.27
C GLY A 109 20.53 20.52 2.93
N GLU A 110 20.77 19.32 2.40
CA GLU A 110 22.08 18.87 1.89
C GLU A 110 22.47 19.64 0.61
N PHE A 111 21.52 19.92 -0.28
CA PHE A 111 21.73 20.69 -1.51
C PHE A 111 22.15 22.14 -1.22
N PHE A 112 21.41 22.87 -0.36
CA PHE A 112 21.74 24.27 -0.02
C PHE A 112 23.00 24.39 0.86
N SER A 113 23.29 23.39 1.68
CA SER A 113 24.52 23.39 2.49
C SER A 113 25.77 23.19 1.63
N ALA A 114 25.67 22.38 0.56
CA ALA A 114 26.76 22.14 -0.38
C ALA A 114 27.05 23.39 -1.25
N GLU A 115 26.02 24.07 -1.76
CA GLU A 115 26.19 25.29 -2.56
C GLU A 115 26.82 26.46 -1.76
N SER A 116 26.42 26.64 -0.49
CA SER A 116 27.01 27.67 0.36
C SER A 116 28.50 27.42 0.68
N SER A 117 28.98 26.19 0.56
CA SER A 117 30.39 25.84 0.80
C SER A 117 31.24 25.98 -0.47
N LEU A 118 30.63 25.97 -1.65
CA LEU A 118 31.31 26.14 -2.95
C LEU A 118 31.40 27.60 -3.40
N MET A 119 30.55 28.49 -2.86
CA MET A 119 30.53 29.92 -3.17
C MET A 119 31.43 30.78 -2.25
N LYS A 120 32.21 30.14 -1.36
CA LYS A 120 33.09 30.82 -0.38
C LYS A 120 34.59 30.57 -0.58
N ASN A 121 35.00 30.02 -1.73
CA ASN A 121 36.40 29.85 -2.14
C ASN A 121 36.69 30.62 -3.42
#